data_AF-A0A534RM68-F1
#
_entry.id   AF-A0A534RM68-F1
#
_cell.length_a   1.000
_cell.length_b   1.000
_cell.length_c   1.000
_cell.angle_alpha   90.00
_cell.angle_beta   90.00
_cell.angle_gamma   90.00
#
_symmetry.space_group_name_H-M   'P 1'
#
loop_
_entity.id
_entity.type
_entity.pdbx_description
1 polymer ?
#
loop_
_entity_poly.entity_id
_entity_poly.type
_entity_poly.pdbx_seq_one_letter_code
_entity_poly.pdbx_strand_id
1 'polypeptide(L)'
;MTHTLSKTEAQRWGDPEGGPPASGSRIVLAATAAILGLLVATGAARAAGNLQHVNHIIIVMQENHSFDNYFGVLPYASGTPYHSGGGKCAASDHTCVDGLSCARDTAGHYTCSNSNVDDDGSTVFAFHDAKYCVGPDLQHDWPGSHREANFNDPAGALAFSPNDGFVLVNDATEQTDSGESPTDDDTMGFYNEGDLPFYYALAESFAIDDRYFCSVVGPTFPNRSYEMAATSFGHLTTNEILPPPGGYKPITGTIFDLLDQHGISWVNYFSDLPTSGIFRPFASSHTQPVSAFSDQAAAGTLPAVSFIDPSFFKDQTINGSVFETDEHPPNDIRAGQYFVSQIVSAVRNSPSWTDSIVLIIYDEHGGSYDHVAPPAARQGGALNPDGINPGQCEDLSNPPASEQPGGGAQCDISRSDAAAICPGFTATGPYPASCANFNQLGFRVPLIAVSPFSKPHYVSHTVGDHTSLLALIEKRFLSPTSEQVTRPHMTARDLNAATLEDMFDFNRAPSMNTAIPAAPLPSASDPGCS
;
A
#
# COMPACT_ATOMS: atom_id res chain seq x y z
N MET A 1 -16.96 -53.77 -31.08
CA MET A 1 -15.59 -54.13 -31.49
C MET A 1 -14.65 -53.42 -30.51
N THR A 2 -14.55 -53.81 -29.24
CA THR A 2 -13.95 -55.05 -28.72
C THR A 2 -12.71 -55.48 -29.48
N HIS A 3 -11.55 -55.05 -28.98
CA HIS A 3 -10.34 -55.86 -29.05
C HIS A 3 -9.77 -56.01 -27.64
N THR A 4 -9.38 -57.24 -27.38
CA THR A 4 -9.07 -57.87 -26.10
C THR A 4 -7.68 -58.49 -26.25
N LEU A 5 -7.00 -58.72 -25.12
CA LEU A 5 -5.97 -59.76 -24.87
C LEU A 5 -4.56 -59.49 -25.45
N SER A 6 -3.43 -59.85 -24.82
CA SER A 6 -3.12 -60.57 -23.55
C SER A 6 -1.59 -60.68 -23.34
N LYS A 7 -1.15 -60.85 -22.07
CA LYS A 7 -0.18 -61.86 -21.52
C LYS A 7 1.22 -62.02 -22.19
N THR A 8 2.37 -62.35 -21.56
CA THR A 8 2.80 -62.91 -20.24
C THR A 8 4.35 -63.00 -20.23
N GLU A 9 4.95 -63.05 -19.02
CA GLU A 9 6.14 -63.88 -18.59
C GLU A 9 7.53 -63.64 -19.24
N ALA A 10 8.70 -63.84 -18.60
CA ALA A 10 9.15 -64.22 -17.25
C ALA A 10 10.71 -64.13 -17.16
N GLN A 11 11.24 -64.13 -15.92
CA GLN A 11 12.55 -64.68 -15.47
C GLN A 11 13.86 -64.03 -15.99
N ARG A 12 15.02 -63.98 -15.31
CA ARG A 12 15.61 -64.20 -13.96
C ARG A 12 17.14 -64.20 -14.23
N TRP A 13 17.99 -64.16 -13.16
CA TRP A 13 19.48 -64.30 -13.10
C TRP A 13 20.17 -62.94 -12.84
N GLY A 14 21.01 -62.72 -11.83
CA GLY A 14 21.59 -63.54 -10.75
C GLY A 14 22.80 -62.78 -10.18
N ASP A 15 22.92 -62.69 -8.85
CA ASP A 15 24.14 -62.25 -8.15
C ASP A 15 25.23 -63.34 -8.23
N PRO A 16 26.51 -63.01 -7.93
CA PRO A 16 26.99 -63.38 -6.60
C PRO A 16 28.00 -62.43 -5.92
N GLU A 17 28.16 -62.74 -4.63
CA GLU A 17 28.88 -62.16 -3.49
C GLU A 17 30.41 -61.99 -3.57
N GLY A 18 30.98 -61.23 -2.61
CA GLY A 18 32.36 -61.47 -2.10
C GLY A 18 33.00 -60.30 -1.32
N GLY A 19 33.05 -60.39 0.02
CA GLY A 19 33.64 -59.43 0.97
C GLY A 19 35.14 -59.62 1.33
N PRO A 20 35.65 -59.02 2.45
CA PRO A 20 36.90 -58.22 2.57
C PRO A 20 38.04 -58.93 3.38
N PRO A 21 39.19 -58.32 3.87
CA PRO A 21 39.23 -57.33 5.00
C PRO A 21 40.47 -56.36 5.17
N ALA A 22 40.24 -55.28 5.94
CA ALA A 22 40.99 -54.62 7.06
C ALA A 22 42.51 -54.23 7.12
N SER A 23 42.75 -53.15 7.92
CA SER A 23 43.97 -52.65 8.60
C SER A 23 44.88 -51.68 7.81
N GLY A 24 45.37 -50.53 8.28
CA GLY A 24 45.50 -49.91 9.60
C GLY A 24 46.92 -49.33 9.74
N SER A 25 47.12 -48.01 9.87
CA SER A 25 48.35 -47.39 10.45
C SER A 25 48.24 -45.88 10.69
N ARG A 26 48.73 -45.47 11.86
CA ARG A 26 48.82 -44.11 12.41
C ARG A 26 50.18 -43.50 12.07
N ILE A 27 50.23 -42.20 11.75
CA ILE A 27 51.42 -41.35 11.94
C ILE A 27 50.95 -40.01 12.54
N VAL A 28 51.61 -39.62 13.64
CA VAL A 28 51.49 -38.33 14.32
C VAL A 28 52.80 -37.57 14.09
N LEU A 29 52.77 -36.31 13.65
CA LEU A 29 53.80 -35.33 13.99
C LEU A 29 53.33 -33.86 13.81
N ALA A 30 53.32 -33.18 14.95
CA ALA A 30 53.38 -31.75 15.32
C ALA A 30 53.26 -30.59 14.29
N ALA A 31 52.25 -29.74 14.56
CA ALA A 31 52.27 -28.29 14.81
C ALA A 31 53.06 -27.32 13.90
N THR A 32 52.32 -26.52 13.13
CA THR A 32 52.53 -25.06 13.00
C THR A 32 51.16 -24.37 13.01
N ALA A 33 50.95 -23.48 13.99
CA ALA A 33 49.73 -22.69 14.12
C ALA A 33 49.81 -21.49 13.18
N ALA A 34 49.06 -21.52 12.09
CA ALA A 34 48.67 -20.32 11.34
C ALA A 34 47.28 -19.91 11.82
N ILE A 35 47.22 -18.85 12.64
CA ILE A 35 45.97 -18.21 13.03
C ILE A 35 45.47 -17.46 11.79
N LEU A 36 44.65 -18.11 10.98
CA LEU A 36 43.74 -17.42 10.06
C LEU A 36 42.48 -17.14 10.87
N GLY A 37 42.34 -15.89 11.32
CA GLY A 37 41.08 -15.43 11.89
C GLY A 37 40.02 -15.47 10.79
N LEU A 38 39.20 -16.53 10.79
CA LEU A 38 37.88 -16.44 10.18
C LEU A 38 37.08 -15.48 11.06
N LEU A 39 37.01 -14.21 10.62
CA LEU A 39 35.85 -13.39 10.89
C LEU A 39 34.65 -14.13 10.28
N VAL A 40 33.97 -14.94 11.10
CA VAL A 40 32.59 -15.28 10.83
C VAL A 40 31.84 -13.97 11.02
N ALA A 41 31.68 -13.23 9.92
CA ALA A 41 30.62 -12.25 9.85
C ALA A 41 29.34 -13.04 10.05
N THR A 42 28.78 -13.00 11.26
CA THR A 42 27.40 -13.39 11.51
C THR A 42 26.52 -12.34 10.85
N GLY A 43 26.49 -12.35 9.52
CA GLY A 43 25.33 -11.87 8.80
C GLY A 43 24.19 -12.75 9.28
N ALA A 44 23.21 -12.16 9.96
CA ALA A 44 21.95 -12.83 10.20
C ALA A 44 21.33 -13.10 8.82
N ALA A 45 21.65 -14.25 8.23
CA ALA A 45 20.79 -14.87 7.25
C ALA A 45 19.48 -15.12 8.00
N ARG A 46 18.54 -14.17 7.85
CA ARG A 46 17.16 -14.36 8.28
C ARG A 46 16.68 -15.61 7.55
N ALA A 47 16.65 -16.74 8.24
CA ALA A 47 15.95 -17.91 7.76
C ALA A 47 14.52 -17.43 7.48
N ALA A 48 14.13 -17.40 6.21
CA ALA A 48 12.78 -17.08 5.80
C ALA A 48 11.84 -18.02 6.56
N GLY A 49 11.16 -17.49 7.59
CA GLY A 49 9.94 -18.12 8.07
C GLY A 49 9.02 -18.25 6.86
N ASN A 50 8.47 -19.43 6.67
CA ASN A 50 8.01 -19.81 5.35
C ASN A 50 6.70 -19.08 5.02
N LEU A 51 6.77 -18.00 4.23
CA LEU A 51 5.62 -17.24 3.70
C LEU A 51 4.52 -18.17 3.16
N GLN A 52 4.86 -19.39 2.75
CA GLN A 52 3.94 -20.47 2.39
C GLN A 52 2.93 -20.87 3.48
N HIS A 53 3.08 -20.43 4.73
CA HIS A 53 2.08 -20.59 5.78
C HIS A 53 0.87 -19.67 5.62
N VAL A 54 0.95 -18.62 4.82
CA VAL A 54 -0.14 -17.68 4.58
C VAL A 54 -1.06 -18.25 3.53
N ASN A 55 -2.35 -18.46 3.76
CA ASN A 55 -3.27 -18.90 2.70
C ASN A 55 -4.14 -17.78 2.15
N HIS A 56 -4.25 -16.66 2.88
CA HIS A 56 -5.10 -15.55 2.50
C HIS A 56 -4.35 -14.22 2.67
N ILE A 57 -4.29 -13.42 1.60
CA ILE A 57 -3.89 -12.02 1.65
C ILE A 57 -5.13 -11.17 1.36
N ILE A 58 -5.52 -10.34 2.30
CA ILE A 58 -6.67 -9.45 2.24
C ILE A 58 -6.16 -8.02 2.22
N ILE A 59 -6.51 -7.25 1.20
CA ILE A 59 -6.13 -5.85 1.04
C ILE A 59 -7.39 -5.01 1.24
N VAL A 60 -7.35 -4.08 2.20
CA VAL A 60 -8.41 -3.12 2.49
C VAL A 60 -7.87 -1.74 2.16
N MET A 61 -8.45 -1.10 1.15
CA MET A 61 -7.99 0.21 0.68
C MET A 61 -9.02 1.29 1.02
N GLN A 62 -8.63 2.18 1.92
CA GLN A 62 -9.32 3.44 2.24
C GLN A 62 -8.79 4.58 1.36
N GLU A 63 -9.32 5.79 1.53
CA GLU A 63 -9.02 6.96 0.70
C GLU A 63 -8.43 8.15 1.47
N ASN A 64 -7.57 8.92 0.80
CA ASN A 64 -7.29 10.33 1.07
C ASN A 64 -6.73 10.70 2.46
N HIS A 65 -5.75 9.95 2.97
CA HIS A 65 -5.08 10.29 4.24
C HIS A 65 -3.58 10.02 4.24
N SER A 66 -2.81 11.04 4.64
CA SER A 66 -1.37 10.91 4.82
C SER A 66 -0.99 10.14 6.10
N PHE A 67 0.24 9.64 6.17
CA PHE A 67 0.73 8.99 7.39
C PHE A 67 0.74 9.96 8.57
N ASP A 68 1.24 11.19 8.41
CA ASP A 68 1.28 12.16 9.50
C ASP A 68 -0.11 12.62 9.95
N ASN A 69 -1.09 12.66 9.05
CA ASN A 69 -2.48 12.98 9.39
C ASN A 69 -3.07 11.96 10.37
N TYR A 70 -2.79 10.66 10.23
CA TYR A 70 -3.36 9.63 11.12
C TYR A 70 -2.41 9.20 12.25
N PHE A 71 -1.12 9.06 11.97
CA PHE A 71 -0.14 8.46 12.87
C PHE A 71 1.06 9.37 13.18
N GLY A 72 1.03 10.62 12.72
CA GLY A 72 2.09 11.60 12.98
C GLY A 72 2.35 11.82 14.47
N VAL A 73 1.32 11.75 15.31
CA VAL A 73 1.44 11.90 16.77
C VAL A 73 1.44 10.58 17.55
N LEU A 74 1.46 9.43 16.87
CA LEU A 74 1.47 8.10 17.50
C LEU A 74 2.55 7.94 18.61
N PRO A 75 3.79 8.44 18.46
CA PRO A 75 4.82 8.38 19.51
C PRO A 75 4.53 9.11 20.81
N TYR A 76 3.52 9.97 20.81
CA TYR A 76 3.17 10.83 21.94
C TYR A 76 1.87 10.38 22.60
N ALA A 77 1.14 9.44 21.99
CA ALA A 77 -0.09 8.90 22.51
C ALA A 77 0.10 8.30 23.91
N SER A 78 -0.94 8.41 24.73
CA SER A 78 -0.85 8.00 26.14
C SER A 78 -0.58 6.49 26.29
N GLY A 79 0.61 6.15 26.77
CA GLY A 79 0.99 4.76 27.05
C GLY A 79 1.45 3.97 25.82
N THR A 80 1.67 4.67 24.71
CA THR A 80 2.18 4.07 23.48
C THR A 80 3.53 3.36 23.70
N PRO A 81 3.79 2.22 23.03
CA PRO A 81 5.09 1.55 23.05
C PRO A 81 6.15 2.27 22.21
N TYR A 82 5.74 3.29 21.46
CA TYR A 82 6.57 3.98 20.49
C TYR A 82 7.25 5.21 21.07
N HIS A 83 8.32 5.66 20.41
CA HIS A 83 8.95 6.93 20.72
C HIS A 83 9.26 7.71 19.44
N SER A 84 9.38 9.03 19.58
CA SER A 84 9.75 9.89 18.46
C SER A 84 11.24 9.73 18.17
N GLY A 85 11.61 9.74 16.90
CA GLY A 85 13.02 9.80 16.48
C GLY A 85 13.63 11.20 16.59
N GLY A 86 12.82 12.25 16.74
CA GLY A 86 13.26 13.63 16.54
C GLY A 86 13.71 13.89 15.08
N GLY A 87 13.03 13.23 14.14
CA GLY A 87 13.41 13.06 12.73
C GLY A 87 13.60 11.58 12.38
N LYS A 88 14.27 11.33 11.25
CA LYS A 88 14.42 9.98 10.66
C LYS A 88 14.90 8.92 11.66
N CYS A 89 14.07 7.91 11.88
CA CYS A 89 14.38 6.73 12.68
C CYS A 89 15.58 5.93 12.15
N ALA A 90 16.32 5.30 13.09
CA ALA A 90 17.37 4.36 12.75
C ALA A 90 16.76 3.07 12.18
N ALA A 91 17.34 2.52 11.11
CA ALA A 91 16.77 1.36 10.42
C ALA A 91 16.59 0.08 11.29
N SER A 92 17.23 0.01 12.45
CA SER A 92 17.12 -1.11 13.41
C SER A 92 16.17 -0.83 14.58
N ASP A 93 15.65 0.39 14.69
CA ASP A 93 14.85 0.85 15.82
C ASP A 93 13.35 0.75 15.50
N HIS A 94 12.82 -0.46 15.63
CA HIS A 94 11.44 -0.77 15.27
C HIS A 94 10.41 -0.30 16.32
N THR A 95 10.80 0.54 17.27
CA THR A 95 9.90 1.25 18.19
C THR A 95 9.91 2.76 17.98
N CYS A 96 10.73 3.23 17.04
CA CYS A 96 10.73 4.62 16.59
C CYS A 96 9.69 4.81 15.49
N VAL A 97 8.93 5.90 15.53
CA VAL A 97 8.09 6.34 14.39
C VAL A 97 8.62 7.69 13.90
N ASP A 98 8.85 7.80 12.60
CA ASP A 98 9.15 9.06 11.93
C ASP A 98 7.85 9.84 11.72
N GLY A 99 7.30 10.40 12.79
CA GLY A 99 6.08 11.20 12.76
C GLY A 99 6.35 12.70 12.92
N LEU A 100 5.29 13.45 13.24
CA LEU A 100 5.37 14.87 13.56
C LEU A 100 6.24 15.13 14.79
N SER A 101 6.87 16.30 14.83
CA SER A 101 7.64 16.80 15.96
C SER A 101 6.73 17.55 16.92
N CYS A 102 6.26 16.86 17.97
CA CYS A 102 5.27 17.38 18.90
C CYS A 102 5.69 17.28 20.37
N ALA A 103 4.94 17.98 21.22
CA ALA A 103 4.90 17.79 22.66
C ALA A 103 3.45 17.55 23.09
N ARG A 104 3.25 16.71 24.11
CA ARG A 104 1.95 16.45 24.72
C ARG A 104 1.96 16.91 26.16
N ASP A 105 1.03 17.78 26.54
CA ASP A 105 0.92 18.28 27.90
C ASP A 105 0.19 17.29 28.83
N THR A 106 0.08 17.64 30.11
CA THR A 106 -0.61 16.79 31.11
C THR A 106 -2.12 16.72 30.92
N ALA A 107 -2.72 17.63 30.16
CA ALA A 107 -4.13 17.60 29.80
C ALA A 107 -4.38 16.76 28.53
N GLY A 108 -3.31 16.32 27.86
CA GLY A 108 -3.38 15.54 26.62
C GLY A 108 -3.40 16.40 25.36
N HIS A 109 -3.15 17.71 25.46
CA HIS A 109 -3.09 18.60 24.31
C HIS A 109 -1.75 18.49 23.60
N TYR A 110 -1.78 18.48 22.26
CA TYR A 110 -0.63 18.39 21.39
C TYR A 110 -0.21 19.76 20.86
N THR A 111 1.08 20.04 20.87
CA THR A 111 1.68 21.21 20.20
C THR A 111 2.81 20.73 19.31
N CYS A 112 2.69 20.96 18.01
CA CYS A 112 3.63 20.50 17.00
C CYS A 112 4.40 21.66 16.36
N SER A 113 5.62 21.40 15.91
CA SER A 113 6.47 22.41 15.27
C SER A 113 6.58 22.25 13.75
N ASN A 114 6.06 21.16 13.18
CA ASN A 114 5.91 21.03 11.74
C ASN A 114 4.96 22.11 11.24
N SER A 115 5.30 22.71 10.09
CA SER A 115 4.57 23.87 9.60
C SER A 115 4.70 24.03 8.11
N ASN A 116 3.75 24.73 7.52
CA ASN A 116 3.86 25.25 6.18
C ASN A 116 3.63 26.77 6.15
N VAL A 117 4.07 27.42 5.07
CA VAL A 117 3.93 28.88 4.91
C VAL A 117 2.61 29.17 4.22
N ASP A 118 1.96 30.21 4.70
CA ASP A 118 0.69 30.74 4.22
C ASP A 118 0.89 31.76 3.08
N ASP A 119 -0.16 32.07 2.32
CA ASP A 119 -0.12 33.00 1.18
C ASP A 119 0.18 34.45 1.60
N ASP A 120 -0.17 34.81 2.85
CA ASP A 120 0.12 36.10 3.47
C ASP A 120 1.53 36.16 4.10
N GLY A 121 2.24 35.02 4.11
CA GLY A 121 3.56 34.82 4.68
C GLY A 121 3.57 34.42 6.16
N SER A 122 2.41 34.15 6.76
CA SER A 122 2.27 33.57 8.09
C SER A 122 2.75 32.12 8.12
N THR A 123 2.71 31.51 9.31
CA THR A 123 3.14 30.12 9.51
C THR A 123 1.99 29.34 10.11
N VAL A 124 1.56 28.33 9.36
CA VAL A 124 0.53 27.39 9.78
C VAL A 124 1.23 26.17 10.37
N PHE A 125 1.01 25.92 11.65
CA PHE A 125 1.58 24.75 12.33
C PHE A 125 0.62 23.57 12.24
N ALA A 126 1.16 22.36 12.20
CA ALA A 126 0.35 21.15 12.33
C ALA A 126 -0.46 21.19 13.64
N PHE A 127 -1.76 20.92 13.55
CA PHE A 127 -2.71 21.04 14.67
C PHE A 127 -3.61 19.82 14.78
N HIS A 128 -4.10 19.58 16.00
CA HIS A 128 -5.07 18.52 16.24
C HIS A 128 -6.43 18.92 15.66
N ASP A 129 -6.90 18.21 14.63
CA ASP A 129 -8.22 18.44 14.06
C ASP A 129 -9.29 17.78 14.93
N ALA A 130 -10.31 18.56 15.27
CA ALA A 130 -11.44 18.13 16.07
C ALA A 130 -12.65 17.70 15.21
N LYS A 131 -12.61 17.88 13.88
CA LYS A 131 -13.67 17.50 12.93
C LYS A 131 -13.43 16.09 12.41
N TYR A 132 -14.47 15.27 12.33
CA TYR A 132 -14.43 13.93 11.71
C TYR A 132 -14.93 13.92 10.28
N CYS A 133 -15.68 14.93 9.87
CA CYS A 133 -15.97 15.24 8.48
C CYS A 133 -15.18 16.49 8.10
N VAL A 134 -13.96 16.29 7.59
CA VAL A 134 -13.08 17.39 7.16
C VAL A 134 -13.55 17.85 5.79
N GLY A 135 -13.82 19.14 5.64
CA GLY A 135 -14.22 19.69 4.35
C GLY A 135 -13.51 21.03 4.18
N PRO A 136 -12.95 21.30 3.01
CA PRO A 136 -13.21 20.65 1.72
C PRO A 136 -12.42 19.35 1.47
N ASP A 137 -12.73 18.68 0.37
CA ASP A 137 -11.80 17.75 -0.27
C ASP A 137 -10.62 18.55 -0.81
N LEU A 138 -9.42 18.28 -0.27
CA LEU A 138 -8.21 19.08 -0.48
C LEU A 138 -7.55 18.75 -1.81
N GLN A 139 -6.50 19.45 -2.18
CA GLN A 139 -5.79 19.22 -3.42
C GLN A 139 -5.00 17.90 -3.39
N HIS A 140 -5.22 17.06 -4.39
CA HIS A 140 -4.50 15.80 -4.55
C HIS A 140 -4.32 15.38 -6.01
N ASP A 141 -4.56 16.31 -6.95
CA ASP A 141 -4.30 16.10 -8.37
C ASP A 141 -2.80 16.08 -8.71
N TRP A 142 -2.46 15.65 -9.92
CA TRP A 142 -1.07 15.54 -10.33
C TRP A 142 -0.30 16.89 -10.27
N PRO A 143 -0.77 17.99 -10.88
CA PRO A 143 -0.08 19.28 -10.81
C PRO A 143 0.03 19.85 -9.39
N GLY A 144 -1.04 19.73 -8.60
CA GLY A 144 -1.20 20.21 -7.25
C GLY A 144 -0.28 19.48 -6.29
N SER A 145 -0.30 18.15 -6.26
CA SER A 145 0.56 17.38 -5.36
C SER A 145 2.05 17.54 -5.67
N HIS A 146 2.43 17.79 -6.93
CA HIS A 146 3.81 18.18 -7.24
C HIS A 146 4.17 19.57 -6.70
N ARG A 147 3.22 20.50 -6.66
CA ARG A 147 3.40 21.81 -6.00
C ARG A 147 3.39 21.68 -4.47
N GLU A 148 2.62 20.78 -3.89
CA GLU A 148 2.71 20.48 -2.44
C GLU A 148 4.10 19.97 -2.08
N ALA A 149 4.66 19.10 -2.91
CA ALA A 149 6.00 18.54 -2.76
C ALA A 149 7.11 19.61 -2.91
N ASN A 150 6.99 20.47 -3.91
CA ASN A 150 7.89 21.60 -4.14
C ASN A 150 7.17 22.75 -4.86
N PHE A 151 6.80 23.78 -4.10
CA PHE A 151 5.91 24.83 -4.60
C PHE A 151 6.52 25.61 -5.76
N ASN A 152 7.82 25.90 -5.68
CA ASN A 152 8.52 26.75 -6.65
C ASN A 152 9.08 25.98 -7.85
N ASP A 153 9.27 24.66 -7.74
CA ASP A 153 9.78 23.79 -8.80
C ASP A 153 9.08 22.42 -8.77
N PRO A 154 7.78 22.35 -9.14
CA PRO A 154 7.01 21.11 -9.07
C PRO A 154 7.58 19.99 -9.97
N ALA A 155 8.22 20.34 -11.09
CA ALA A 155 8.88 19.37 -11.96
C ALA A 155 10.15 18.77 -11.34
N GLY A 156 10.80 19.51 -10.43
CA GLY A 156 12.03 19.14 -9.74
C GLY A 156 11.82 18.44 -8.39
N ALA A 157 10.57 18.11 -8.00
CA ALA A 157 10.24 17.54 -6.69
C ALA A 157 11.08 16.31 -6.32
N LEU A 158 11.36 15.39 -7.25
CA LEU A 158 12.22 14.23 -7.00
C LEU A 158 13.66 14.61 -6.58
N ALA A 159 14.19 15.69 -7.13
CA ALA A 159 15.54 16.15 -6.81
C ALA A 159 15.59 16.87 -5.45
N PHE A 160 14.53 17.62 -5.13
CA PHE A 160 14.36 18.33 -3.87
C PHE A 160 12.86 18.54 -3.58
N SER A 161 12.37 17.90 -2.52
CA SER A 161 10.97 17.99 -2.06
C SER A 161 10.97 18.54 -0.63
N PRO A 162 10.90 19.87 -0.45
CA PRO A 162 10.78 20.47 0.89
C PRO A 162 9.39 20.23 1.52
N ASN A 163 8.42 19.75 0.75
CA ASN A 163 7.02 19.59 1.17
C ASN A 163 6.45 20.92 1.69
N ASP A 164 6.70 21.99 0.91
CA ASP A 164 6.48 23.37 1.31
C ASP A 164 5.29 24.05 0.65
N GLY A 165 4.47 23.31 -0.11
CA GLY A 165 3.34 23.89 -0.85
C GLY A 165 1.96 23.52 -0.35
N PHE A 166 1.81 22.68 0.67
CA PHE A 166 0.52 22.17 1.14
C PHE A 166 -0.52 23.29 1.40
N VAL A 167 -0.20 24.26 2.24
CA VAL A 167 -1.09 25.40 2.56
C VAL A 167 -1.33 26.26 1.31
N LEU A 168 -0.26 26.77 0.70
CA LEU A 168 -0.33 27.63 -0.49
C LEU A 168 -1.14 27.03 -1.66
N VAL A 169 -1.06 25.72 -1.87
CA VAL A 169 -1.81 25.05 -2.93
C VAL A 169 -3.28 24.96 -2.56
N ASN A 170 -3.59 24.55 -1.33
CA ASN A 170 -4.95 24.35 -0.85
C ASN A 170 -5.71 25.68 -0.71
N ASP A 171 -5.09 26.76 -0.27
CA ASP A 171 -5.71 28.10 -0.20
C ASP A 171 -6.12 28.63 -1.57
N ALA A 172 -5.30 28.32 -2.57
CA ALA A 172 -5.52 28.75 -3.95
C ALA A 172 -6.63 27.94 -4.66
N THR A 173 -7.10 26.85 -4.06
CA THR A 173 -7.95 25.86 -4.72
C THR A 173 -9.19 25.54 -3.89
N GLU A 174 -9.12 24.61 -2.95
CA GLU A 174 -10.29 24.10 -2.24
C GLU A 174 -10.56 24.81 -0.90
N GLN A 175 -9.52 25.31 -0.21
CA GLN A 175 -9.61 25.99 1.09
C GLN A 175 -9.68 27.51 0.96
N THR A 176 -10.70 28.05 0.27
CA THR A 176 -10.81 29.52 0.13
C THR A 176 -10.92 30.23 1.48
N ASP A 177 -9.91 31.05 1.79
CA ASP A 177 -9.79 31.86 3.02
C ASP A 177 -11.05 32.71 3.29
N SER A 178 -11.64 32.52 4.48
CA SER A 178 -12.74 33.33 4.98
C SER A 178 -12.40 34.09 6.28
N GLY A 179 -11.10 34.14 6.60
CA GLY A 179 -10.43 34.78 7.71
C GLY A 179 -9.42 33.81 8.36
N GLU A 180 -8.25 34.32 8.77
CA GLU A 180 -7.17 33.53 9.37
C GLU A 180 -7.42 33.10 10.82
N SER A 181 -7.45 31.79 11.06
CA SER A 181 -7.36 31.16 12.38
C SER A 181 -6.30 30.05 12.39
N PRO A 182 -5.70 29.71 13.57
CA PRO A 182 -4.63 28.72 13.65
C PRO A 182 -4.99 27.29 13.22
N THR A 183 -6.24 27.03 12.84
CA THR A 183 -6.78 25.71 12.50
C THR A 183 -7.67 25.75 11.25
N ASP A 184 -7.55 26.79 10.42
CA ASP A 184 -8.40 26.93 9.22
C ASP A 184 -7.84 26.11 8.04
N ASP A 185 -6.53 25.87 8.04
CA ASP A 185 -5.82 25.06 7.05
C ASP A 185 -5.88 23.56 7.37
N ASP A 186 -7.03 22.95 7.12
CA ASP A 186 -7.27 21.50 7.22
C ASP A 186 -6.15 20.60 6.66
N THR A 187 -5.40 21.03 5.63
CA THR A 187 -4.20 20.30 5.16
C THR A 187 -3.17 20.02 6.27
N MET A 188 -3.05 20.91 7.27
CA MET A 188 -2.13 20.77 8.41
C MET A 188 -2.77 20.04 9.61
N GLY A 189 -4.00 19.58 9.49
CA GLY A 189 -4.72 18.83 10.52
C GLY A 189 -4.15 17.43 10.74
N PHE A 190 -4.15 16.95 11.99
CA PHE A 190 -3.88 15.55 12.34
C PHE A 190 -4.85 15.03 13.38
N TYR A 191 -4.98 13.70 13.44
CA TYR A 191 -5.79 12.97 14.41
C TYR A 191 -4.94 12.25 15.45
N ASN A 192 -5.52 12.01 16.62
CA ASN A 192 -4.86 11.33 17.73
C ASN A 192 -5.63 10.08 18.21
N GLU A 193 -5.12 9.46 19.28
CA GLU A 193 -5.66 8.22 19.84
C GLU A 193 -7.11 8.31 20.33
N GLY A 194 -7.60 9.53 20.63
CA GLY A 194 -8.97 9.78 21.02
C GLY A 194 -9.95 9.78 19.86
N ASP A 195 -9.48 10.16 18.67
CA ASP A 195 -10.28 10.28 17.45
C ASP A 195 -10.34 8.98 16.66
N LEU A 196 -9.18 8.32 16.56
CA LEU A 196 -8.98 7.08 15.82
C LEU A 196 -8.58 5.91 16.72
N PRO A 197 -9.34 5.60 17.79
CA PRO A 197 -8.92 4.64 18.81
C PRO A 197 -8.74 3.22 18.28
N PHE A 198 -9.49 2.81 17.25
CA PHE A 198 -9.31 1.51 16.62
C PHE A 198 -8.00 1.43 15.84
N TYR A 199 -7.71 2.43 15.00
CA TYR A 199 -6.48 2.47 14.21
C TYR A 199 -5.24 2.59 15.08
N TYR A 200 -5.26 3.43 16.12
CA TYR A 200 -4.18 3.49 17.10
C TYR A 200 -3.99 2.16 17.81
N ALA A 201 -5.08 1.50 18.24
CA ALA A 201 -4.97 0.19 18.86
C ALA A 201 -4.41 -0.88 17.91
N LEU A 202 -4.74 -0.85 16.62
CA LEU A 202 -4.13 -1.75 15.63
C LEU A 202 -2.65 -1.43 15.44
N ALA A 203 -2.29 -0.16 15.30
CA ALA A 203 -0.91 0.30 15.14
C ALA A 203 -0.04 -0.09 16.34
N GLU A 204 -0.58 -0.02 17.57
CA GLU A 204 0.11 -0.45 18.77
C GLU A 204 0.14 -1.98 18.91
N SER A 205 -0.82 -2.71 18.37
CA SER A 205 -0.96 -4.17 18.53
C SER A 205 -0.20 -4.98 17.48
N PHE A 206 -0.05 -4.42 16.29
CA PHE A 206 0.50 -5.08 15.11
C PHE A 206 1.67 -4.27 14.55
N ALA A 207 2.14 -4.65 13.36
CA ALA A 207 3.19 -3.96 12.66
C ALA A 207 2.61 -2.87 11.78
N ILE A 208 3.27 -1.72 11.75
CA ILE A 208 3.02 -0.62 10.82
C ILE A 208 4.28 -0.35 9.98
N ASP A 209 4.15 0.41 8.91
CA ASP A 209 5.29 0.89 8.12
C ASP A 209 5.23 2.42 8.01
N ASP A 210 6.29 3.11 8.48
CA ASP A 210 6.40 4.57 8.43
C ASP A 210 7.14 5.08 7.18
N ARG A 211 7.39 4.18 6.22
CA ARG A 211 7.99 4.40 4.89
C ARG A 211 7.17 3.73 3.79
N TYR A 212 5.87 3.59 4.00
CA TYR A 212 4.94 3.20 2.95
C TYR A 212 4.38 4.46 2.28
N PHE A 213 4.50 4.51 0.96
CA PHE A 213 4.13 5.67 0.15
C PHE A 213 3.05 5.29 -0.85
N CYS A 214 2.19 6.22 -1.25
CA CYS A 214 1.42 6.02 -2.47
C CYS A 214 2.38 5.89 -3.66
N SER A 215 1.96 5.15 -4.68
CA SER A 215 2.87 4.72 -5.76
C SER A 215 3.31 5.87 -6.65
N VAL A 216 2.52 6.93 -6.78
CA VAL A 216 2.85 8.13 -7.55
C VAL A 216 2.40 9.39 -6.81
N VAL A 217 3.08 10.51 -7.07
CA VAL A 217 2.60 11.84 -6.67
C VAL A 217 1.35 12.16 -7.48
N GLY A 218 0.18 12.14 -6.85
CA GLY A 218 -1.10 12.41 -7.50
C GLY A 218 -2.23 11.52 -6.99
N PRO A 219 -3.36 11.46 -7.72
CA PRO A 219 -4.64 11.11 -7.13
C PRO A 219 -4.94 9.60 -7.15
N THR A 220 -6.13 9.24 -6.69
CA THR A 220 -6.71 7.90 -6.57
C THR A 220 -6.49 6.97 -7.77
N PHE A 221 -6.95 7.32 -8.98
CA PHE A 221 -6.95 6.36 -10.09
C PHE A 221 -5.56 5.86 -10.49
N PRO A 222 -4.54 6.73 -10.67
CA PRO A 222 -3.17 6.28 -10.85
C PRO A 222 -2.72 5.34 -9.72
N ASN A 223 -2.92 5.70 -8.45
CA ASN A 223 -2.46 4.89 -7.32
C ASN A 223 -3.17 3.53 -7.21
N ARG A 224 -4.50 3.49 -7.35
CA ARG A 224 -5.28 2.24 -7.46
C ARG A 224 -4.82 1.40 -8.65
N SER A 225 -4.45 2.02 -9.77
CA SER A 225 -3.89 1.30 -10.93
C SER A 225 -2.54 0.66 -10.62
N TYR A 226 -1.66 1.32 -9.86
CA TYR A 226 -0.43 0.70 -9.39
C TYR A 226 -0.68 -0.49 -8.45
N GLU A 227 -1.73 -0.44 -7.62
CA GLU A 227 -2.10 -1.55 -6.74
C GLU A 227 -2.56 -2.80 -7.50
N MET A 228 -3.17 -2.65 -8.68
CA MET A 228 -3.67 -3.79 -9.48
C MET A 228 -2.82 -4.15 -10.70
N ALA A 229 -2.04 -3.21 -11.25
CA ALA A 229 -1.33 -3.36 -12.53
C ALA A 229 0.16 -2.98 -12.48
N ALA A 230 0.65 -2.54 -11.31
CA ALA A 230 2.01 -2.02 -11.13
C ALA A 230 2.39 -0.86 -12.08
N THR A 231 1.40 -0.18 -12.65
CA THR A 231 1.51 1.01 -13.49
C THR A 231 0.16 1.72 -13.61
N SER A 232 0.18 3.04 -13.81
CA SER A 232 -0.98 3.80 -14.30
C SER A 232 -1.03 3.89 -15.83
N PHE A 233 -0.09 3.22 -16.52
CA PHE A 233 0.01 3.13 -17.98
C PHE A 233 -0.05 4.49 -18.67
N GLY A 234 0.40 5.55 -17.97
CA GLY A 234 0.45 6.93 -18.46
C GLY A 234 -0.66 7.85 -17.95
N HIS A 235 -1.66 7.35 -17.22
CA HIS A 235 -2.70 8.20 -16.63
C HIS A 235 -2.20 8.92 -15.37
N LEU A 236 -2.71 10.13 -15.16
CA LEU A 236 -2.33 11.06 -14.09
C LEU A 236 -3.51 11.55 -13.24
N THR A 237 -4.75 11.18 -13.59
CA THR A 237 -5.93 11.86 -13.05
C THR A 237 -7.08 10.90 -12.75
N THR A 238 -7.77 11.09 -11.62
CA THR A 238 -9.00 10.34 -11.27
C THR A 238 -10.17 10.64 -12.20
N ASN A 239 -10.14 11.77 -12.92
CA ASN A 239 -11.18 12.11 -13.90
C ASN A 239 -11.28 11.10 -15.07
N GLU A 240 -10.25 10.26 -15.26
CA GLU A 240 -10.20 9.23 -16.28
C GLU A 240 -10.46 7.81 -15.71
N ILE A 241 -10.93 7.70 -14.46
CA ILE A 241 -11.14 6.39 -13.80
C ILE A 241 -12.17 5.50 -14.51
N LEU A 242 -13.14 6.09 -15.20
CA LEU A 242 -14.20 5.36 -15.89
C LEU A 242 -13.65 4.71 -17.17
N PRO A 243 -13.53 3.37 -17.21
CA PRO A 243 -12.86 2.70 -18.32
C PRO A 243 -13.76 2.59 -19.55
N PRO A 244 -13.18 2.36 -20.74
CA PRO A 244 -13.95 1.97 -21.92
C PRO A 244 -14.68 0.62 -21.70
N PRO A 245 -15.65 0.26 -22.55
CA PRO A 245 -16.32 -1.03 -22.47
C PRO A 245 -15.33 -2.20 -22.49
N GLY A 246 -15.30 -2.96 -21.40
CA GLY A 246 -14.39 -4.10 -21.24
C GLY A 246 -13.17 -3.84 -20.35
N GLY A 247 -13.03 -2.65 -19.78
CA GLY A 247 -11.94 -2.28 -18.88
C GLY A 247 -10.72 -1.72 -19.61
N TYR A 248 -9.87 -1.00 -18.87
CA TYR A 248 -8.51 -0.68 -19.29
C TYR A 248 -7.68 -1.95 -19.47
N LYS A 249 -6.70 -1.91 -20.38
CA LYS A 249 -5.88 -3.07 -20.72
C LYS A 249 -4.41 -2.69 -20.80
N PRO A 250 -3.75 -2.50 -19.64
CA PRO A 250 -2.31 -2.25 -19.60
C PRO A 250 -1.56 -3.31 -20.42
N ILE A 251 -0.54 -2.89 -21.17
CA ILE A 251 0.24 -3.78 -22.05
C ILE A 251 0.93 -4.88 -21.24
N THR A 252 1.29 -4.57 -20.00
CA THR A 252 1.94 -5.46 -19.02
C THR A 252 0.96 -6.37 -18.27
N GLY A 253 -0.35 -6.24 -18.52
CA GLY A 253 -1.38 -6.99 -17.81
C GLY A 253 -1.66 -6.46 -16.40
N THR A 254 -2.47 -7.21 -15.65
CA THR A 254 -2.78 -6.92 -14.24
C THR A 254 -2.52 -8.12 -13.34
N ILE A 255 -2.53 -7.92 -12.02
CA ILE A 255 -2.40 -9.00 -11.05
C ILE A 255 -3.49 -10.05 -11.22
N PHE A 256 -4.68 -9.64 -11.66
CA PHE A 256 -5.79 -10.53 -11.96
C PHE A 256 -5.45 -11.50 -13.11
N ASP A 257 -4.74 -11.04 -14.17
CA ASP A 257 -4.27 -11.93 -15.24
C ASP A 257 -3.31 -13.00 -14.69
N LEU A 258 -2.38 -12.59 -13.84
CA LEU A 258 -1.40 -13.49 -13.24
C LEU A 258 -2.07 -14.51 -12.31
N LEU A 259 -3.02 -14.08 -11.49
CA LEU A 259 -3.78 -14.95 -10.59
C LEU A 259 -4.60 -15.97 -11.39
N ASP A 260 -5.32 -15.54 -12.42
CA ASP A 260 -6.12 -16.42 -13.28
C ASP A 260 -5.24 -17.43 -14.04
N GLN A 261 -4.12 -16.97 -14.61
CA GLN A 261 -3.18 -17.83 -15.33
C GLN A 261 -2.61 -18.95 -14.45
N HIS A 262 -2.44 -18.67 -13.16
CA HIS A 262 -1.92 -19.63 -12.18
C HIS A 262 -3.01 -20.37 -11.38
N GLY A 263 -4.30 -20.10 -11.67
CA GLY A 263 -5.42 -20.75 -10.97
C GLY A 263 -5.51 -20.39 -9.48
N ILE A 264 -5.04 -19.20 -9.11
CA ILE A 264 -5.12 -18.67 -7.74
C ILE A 264 -6.47 -17.99 -7.55
N SER A 265 -7.22 -18.41 -6.52
CA SER A 265 -8.54 -17.83 -6.25
C SER A 265 -8.41 -16.39 -5.77
N TRP A 266 -9.19 -15.50 -6.38
CA TRP A 266 -9.28 -14.11 -5.96
C TRP A 266 -10.69 -13.56 -6.11
N VAL A 267 -11.04 -12.64 -5.23
CA VAL A 267 -12.32 -11.92 -5.27
C VAL A 267 -12.10 -10.48 -4.84
N ASN A 268 -12.70 -9.55 -5.56
CA ASN A 268 -12.91 -8.19 -5.12
C ASN A 268 -14.30 -8.09 -4.45
N TYR A 269 -14.30 -7.88 -3.14
CA TYR A 269 -15.49 -7.62 -2.36
C TYR A 269 -15.72 -6.12 -2.26
N PHE A 270 -16.92 -5.66 -2.56
CA PHE A 270 -17.21 -4.23 -2.67
C PHE A 270 -18.55 -3.88 -2.00
N SER A 271 -18.65 -2.65 -1.51
CA SER A 271 -19.90 -2.16 -0.91
C SER A 271 -20.88 -1.67 -1.99
N ASP A 272 -20.38 -0.90 -2.95
CA ASP A 272 -21.17 -0.27 -4.03
C ASP A 272 -20.50 -0.34 -5.41
N LEU A 273 -19.20 -0.04 -5.52
CA LEU A 273 -18.40 -0.08 -6.73
C LEU A 273 -17.16 -0.97 -6.53
N PRO A 274 -16.96 -2.01 -7.36
CA PRO A 274 -15.73 -2.79 -7.33
C PRO A 274 -14.63 -2.07 -8.11
N THR A 275 -13.51 -1.76 -7.45
CA THR A 275 -12.34 -1.14 -8.05
C THR A 275 -11.74 -2.01 -9.17
N SER A 276 -11.85 -3.35 -9.07
CA SER A 276 -11.44 -4.26 -10.16
C SER A 276 -12.17 -4.00 -11.49
N GLY A 277 -13.34 -3.33 -11.43
CA GLY A 277 -14.11 -2.83 -12.57
C GLY A 277 -13.33 -1.95 -13.54
N ILE A 278 -12.26 -1.31 -13.06
CA ILE A 278 -11.31 -0.53 -13.86
C ILE A 278 -10.68 -1.39 -14.98
N PHE A 279 -10.37 -2.65 -14.68
CA PHE A 279 -9.65 -3.55 -15.60
C PHE A 279 -10.46 -4.77 -16.06
N ARG A 280 -11.51 -5.13 -15.32
CA ARG A 280 -12.30 -6.33 -15.56
C ARG A 280 -13.78 -5.99 -15.63
N PRO A 281 -14.52 -6.56 -16.61
CA PRO A 281 -15.98 -6.51 -16.57
C PRO A 281 -16.50 -7.10 -15.26
N PHE A 282 -17.56 -6.51 -14.73
CA PHE A 282 -18.25 -7.03 -13.54
C PHE A 282 -18.73 -8.47 -13.78
N ALA A 283 -18.10 -9.41 -13.09
CA ALA A 283 -18.38 -10.83 -13.20
C ALA A 283 -18.58 -11.41 -11.80
N SER A 284 -19.73 -12.01 -11.55
CA SER A 284 -20.13 -12.48 -10.21
C SER A 284 -19.18 -13.49 -9.56
N SER A 285 -18.28 -14.13 -10.33
CA SER A 285 -17.28 -15.06 -9.78
C SER A 285 -16.10 -14.34 -9.11
N HIS A 286 -15.77 -13.12 -9.54
CA HIS A 286 -14.63 -12.34 -9.03
C HIS A 286 -15.04 -11.02 -8.39
N THR A 287 -16.30 -10.60 -8.51
CA THR A 287 -16.84 -9.42 -7.82
C THR A 287 -18.04 -9.84 -6.98
N GLN A 288 -17.99 -9.63 -5.66
CA GLN A 288 -19.04 -10.01 -4.71
C GLN A 288 -19.32 -8.87 -3.71
N PRO A 289 -20.52 -8.78 -3.10
CA PRO A 289 -20.76 -7.79 -2.05
C PRO A 289 -19.92 -8.09 -0.79
N VAL A 290 -19.57 -7.07 -0.01
CA VAL A 290 -18.85 -7.23 1.28
C VAL A 290 -19.58 -8.16 2.26
N SER A 291 -20.91 -8.28 2.19
CA SER A 291 -21.64 -9.28 2.99
C SER A 291 -21.19 -10.72 2.71
N ALA A 292 -20.85 -11.05 1.45
CA ALA A 292 -20.33 -12.36 1.08
C ALA A 292 -18.93 -12.62 1.65
N PHE A 293 -18.10 -11.59 1.83
CA PHE A 293 -16.81 -11.71 2.52
C PHE A 293 -17.01 -12.20 3.94
N SER A 294 -17.95 -11.58 4.67
CA SER A 294 -18.26 -11.95 6.06
C SER A 294 -18.77 -13.39 6.16
N ASP A 295 -19.66 -13.80 5.25
CA ASP A 295 -20.17 -15.17 5.19
C ASP A 295 -19.06 -16.19 4.89
N GLN A 296 -18.16 -15.87 3.94
CA GLN A 296 -17.06 -16.75 3.54
C GLN A 296 -15.96 -16.83 4.59
N ALA A 297 -15.66 -15.73 5.29
CA ALA A 297 -14.80 -15.71 6.46
C ALA A 297 -15.37 -16.63 7.54
N ALA A 298 -16.63 -16.46 7.94
CA ALA A 298 -17.27 -17.32 8.93
C ALA A 298 -17.26 -18.81 8.54
N ALA A 299 -17.39 -19.11 7.24
CA ALA A 299 -17.33 -20.46 6.70
C ALA A 299 -15.91 -21.04 6.53
N GLY A 300 -14.85 -20.23 6.64
CA GLY A 300 -13.47 -20.64 6.36
C GLY A 300 -13.21 -20.93 4.88
N THR A 301 -13.84 -20.16 4.00
CA THR A 301 -13.84 -20.36 2.53
C THR A 301 -13.32 -19.14 1.77
N LEU A 302 -12.57 -18.26 2.43
CA LEU A 302 -11.96 -17.09 1.78
C LEU A 302 -11.07 -17.50 0.59
N PRO A 303 -10.99 -16.67 -0.47
CA PRO A 303 -10.06 -16.89 -1.57
C PRO A 303 -8.62 -16.63 -1.12
N ALA A 304 -7.65 -16.99 -1.96
CA ALA A 304 -6.25 -16.75 -1.67
C ALA A 304 -5.90 -15.26 -1.62
N VAL A 305 -6.54 -14.46 -2.48
CA VAL A 305 -6.38 -13.00 -2.51
C VAL A 305 -7.75 -12.32 -2.45
N SER A 306 -7.94 -11.40 -1.52
CA SER A 306 -9.18 -10.60 -1.40
C SER A 306 -8.86 -9.12 -1.50
N PHE A 307 -9.56 -8.40 -2.36
CA PHE A 307 -9.53 -6.94 -2.42
C PHE A 307 -10.84 -6.42 -1.83
N ILE A 308 -10.78 -5.53 -0.86
CA ILE A 308 -11.95 -5.01 -0.13
C ILE A 308 -12.11 -3.54 -0.44
N ASP A 309 -13.19 -3.20 -1.13
CA ASP A 309 -13.59 -1.82 -1.40
C ASP A 309 -14.66 -1.36 -0.40
N PRO A 310 -14.45 -0.19 0.24
CA PRO A 310 -15.46 0.48 1.05
C PRO A 310 -16.64 0.97 0.19
N SER A 311 -17.56 1.72 0.79
CA SER A 311 -18.56 2.46 0.04
C SER A 311 -18.04 3.85 -0.31
N PHE A 312 -18.15 4.20 -1.59
CA PHE A 312 -17.82 5.51 -2.18
C PHE A 312 -19.04 6.42 -2.30
N PHE A 313 -20.20 5.97 -1.81
CA PHE A 313 -21.40 6.77 -1.71
C PHE A 313 -22.02 6.67 -0.31
N LYS A 314 -22.81 7.68 0.06
CA LYS A 314 -23.67 7.61 1.25
C LYS A 314 -24.81 6.60 1.08
N ASP A 315 -24.52 5.33 1.32
CA ASP A 315 -25.48 4.23 1.22
C ASP A 315 -25.40 3.20 2.37
N GLN A 316 -24.39 3.31 3.25
CA GLN A 316 -24.21 2.40 4.38
C GLN A 316 -24.97 2.90 5.61
N THR A 317 -25.99 2.16 6.05
CA THR A 317 -26.76 2.53 7.25
C THR A 317 -26.06 2.03 8.51
N ILE A 318 -25.46 2.94 9.28
CA ILE A 318 -24.76 2.65 10.54
C ILE A 318 -25.42 3.50 11.64
N ASN A 319 -25.73 2.91 12.80
CA ASN A 319 -26.30 3.62 13.94
C ASN A 319 -27.53 4.51 13.59
N GLY A 320 -28.34 4.08 12.62
CA GLY A 320 -29.55 4.79 12.17
C GLY A 320 -29.32 5.98 11.22
N SER A 321 -28.08 6.24 10.81
CA SER A 321 -27.71 7.27 9.82
C SER A 321 -27.03 6.63 8.61
N VAL A 322 -26.94 7.35 7.49
CA VAL A 322 -26.37 6.85 6.24
C VAL A 322 -24.99 7.48 6.02
N PHE A 323 -24.00 6.65 5.76
CA PHE A 323 -22.59 7.02 5.64
C PHE A 323 -21.98 6.49 4.36
N GLU A 324 -20.95 7.18 3.93
CA GLU A 324 -19.87 6.69 3.07
C GLU A 324 -18.77 6.12 3.99
N THR A 325 -17.97 5.15 3.53
CA THR A 325 -17.05 4.43 4.43
C THR A 325 -15.63 4.29 3.90
N ASP A 326 -15.29 5.03 2.85
CA ASP A 326 -13.95 5.10 2.26
C ASP A 326 -13.00 6.05 3.01
N GLU A 327 -13.55 6.94 3.83
CA GLU A 327 -12.86 8.02 4.55
C GLU A 327 -12.50 9.22 3.67
N HIS A 328 -12.94 9.23 2.41
CA HIS A 328 -12.72 10.37 1.53
C HIS A 328 -13.42 11.61 2.10
N PRO A 329 -12.72 12.76 2.26
CA PRO A 329 -13.35 14.02 2.65
C PRO A 329 -14.52 14.41 1.73
N PRO A 330 -15.63 14.97 2.23
CA PRO A 330 -15.90 15.38 3.59
C PRO A 330 -16.73 14.37 4.39
N ASN A 331 -16.45 13.08 4.21
CA ASN A 331 -17.17 12.03 4.90
C ASN A 331 -16.57 11.72 6.27
N ASP A 332 -17.38 11.09 7.13
CA ASP A 332 -17.02 10.81 8.51
C ASP A 332 -15.97 9.68 8.58
N ILE A 333 -14.73 10.03 8.96
CA ILE A 333 -13.63 9.07 9.10
C ILE A 333 -13.93 7.95 10.09
N ARG A 334 -14.86 8.15 11.04
CA ARG A 334 -15.26 7.11 11.99
C ARG A 334 -16.14 6.05 11.34
N ALA A 335 -16.83 6.37 10.26
CA ALA A 335 -17.59 5.39 9.48
C ALA A 335 -16.66 4.43 8.75
N GLY A 336 -15.56 4.92 8.17
CA GLY A 336 -14.51 4.07 7.59
C GLY A 336 -13.79 3.23 8.63
N GLN A 337 -13.39 3.84 9.77
CA GLN A 337 -12.79 3.12 10.89
C GLN A 337 -13.70 1.98 11.37
N TYR A 338 -15.01 2.24 11.43
CA TYR A 338 -16.00 1.21 11.75
C TYR A 338 -16.06 0.12 10.67
N PHE A 339 -16.09 0.47 9.39
CA PHE A 339 -16.06 -0.48 8.27
C PHE A 339 -14.83 -1.40 8.34
N VAL A 340 -13.62 -0.83 8.45
CA VAL A 340 -12.37 -1.61 8.58
C VAL A 340 -12.41 -2.52 9.80
N SER A 341 -12.99 -2.06 10.91
CA SER A 341 -13.16 -2.91 12.10
C SER A 341 -14.03 -4.14 11.87
N GLN A 342 -15.05 -4.05 10.99
CA GLN A 342 -15.88 -5.19 10.65
C GLN A 342 -15.11 -6.21 9.81
N ILE A 343 -14.30 -5.75 8.84
CA ILE A 343 -13.45 -6.61 8.02
C ILE A 343 -12.41 -7.34 8.88
N VAL A 344 -11.68 -6.60 9.74
CA VAL A 344 -10.72 -7.18 10.67
C VAL A 344 -11.40 -8.18 11.61
N SER A 345 -12.57 -7.83 12.16
CA SER A 345 -13.33 -8.72 13.05
C SER A 345 -13.80 -10.00 12.33
N ALA A 346 -14.24 -9.90 11.08
CA ALA A 346 -14.66 -11.06 10.29
C ALA A 346 -13.49 -12.05 10.10
N VAL A 347 -12.31 -11.55 9.71
CA VAL A 347 -11.12 -12.41 9.54
C VAL A 347 -10.65 -12.97 10.87
N ARG A 348 -10.54 -12.15 11.91
CA ARG A 348 -10.02 -12.59 13.22
C ARG A 348 -10.89 -13.64 13.92
N ASN A 349 -12.20 -13.61 13.67
CA ASN A 349 -13.14 -14.59 14.20
C ASN A 349 -13.32 -15.80 13.26
N SER A 350 -12.67 -15.81 12.11
CA SER A 350 -12.76 -16.90 11.13
C SER A 350 -11.81 -18.07 11.43
N PRO A 351 -12.10 -19.27 10.90
CA PRO A 351 -11.12 -20.36 10.83
C PRO A 351 -9.83 -19.98 10.07
N SER A 352 -9.92 -19.03 9.12
CA SER A 352 -8.80 -18.54 8.32
C SER A 352 -7.90 -17.55 9.05
N TRP A 353 -8.21 -17.12 10.29
CA TRP A 353 -7.34 -16.19 11.03
C TRP A 353 -5.90 -16.70 11.12
N THR A 354 -5.73 -18.01 11.32
CA THR A 354 -4.43 -18.63 11.62
C THR A 354 -3.39 -18.55 10.50
N ASP A 355 -3.83 -18.25 9.28
CA ASP A 355 -3.01 -18.20 8.06
C ASP A 355 -3.34 -16.99 7.17
N SER A 356 -3.92 -15.93 7.73
CA SER A 356 -4.28 -14.71 6.99
C SER A 356 -3.30 -13.55 7.23
N ILE A 357 -3.20 -12.66 6.25
CA ILE A 357 -2.69 -11.30 6.39
C ILE A 357 -3.80 -10.35 5.94
N VAL A 358 -4.13 -9.36 6.77
CA VAL A 358 -4.96 -8.21 6.39
C VAL A 358 -4.05 -6.98 6.33
N LEU A 359 -3.99 -6.33 5.18
CA LEU A 359 -3.23 -5.10 4.93
C LEU A 359 -4.24 -3.97 4.80
N ILE A 360 -4.17 -3.00 5.71
CA ILE A 360 -4.99 -1.78 5.68
C ILE A 360 -4.09 -0.69 5.12
N ILE A 361 -4.51 -0.10 4.00
CA ILE A 361 -3.76 0.90 3.24
C ILE A 361 -4.70 2.03 2.79
N TYR A 362 -4.10 3.10 2.28
CA TYR A 362 -4.78 4.20 1.63
C TYR A 362 -4.23 4.34 0.20
N ASP A 363 -5.01 4.89 -0.71
CA ASP A 363 -4.61 5.13 -2.09
C ASP A 363 -3.62 6.30 -2.23
N GLU A 364 -3.87 7.42 -1.57
CA GLU A 364 -3.03 8.63 -1.57
C GLU A 364 -3.29 9.51 -0.32
N HIS A 365 -2.68 10.70 -0.26
CA HIS A 365 -2.61 11.53 0.96
C HIS A 365 -3.79 12.49 1.13
N GLY A 366 -4.60 12.69 0.11
CA GLY A 366 -5.82 13.50 0.12
C GLY A 366 -5.55 14.97 0.39
N GLY A 367 -4.39 15.48 -0.02
CA GLY A 367 -3.94 16.85 0.31
C GLY A 367 -3.56 17.06 1.76
N SER A 368 -3.58 16.02 2.61
CA SER A 368 -3.14 16.11 3.99
C SER A 368 -1.60 16.14 4.07
N TYR A 369 -1.07 17.02 4.91
CA TYR A 369 0.37 17.22 5.10
C TYR A 369 1.09 15.94 5.52
N ASP A 370 2.25 15.70 4.92
CA ASP A 370 3.26 14.75 5.43
C ASP A 370 4.64 15.38 5.34
N HIS A 371 5.42 15.27 6.41
CA HIS A 371 6.71 15.94 6.49
C HIS A 371 7.83 15.21 5.73
N VAL A 372 7.62 13.95 5.33
CA VAL A 372 8.65 13.15 4.66
C VAL A 372 8.60 13.40 3.16
N ALA A 373 9.73 13.88 2.64
CA ALA A 373 9.96 14.00 1.21
C ALA A 373 9.71 12.65 0.48
N PRO A 374 8.81 12.61 -0.51
CA PRO A 374 8.60 11.43 -1.36
C PRO A 374 9.90 10.96 -2.04
N PRO A 375 10.34 9.70 -1.83
CA PRO A 375 11.61 9.23 -2.34
C PRO A 375 11.52 8.78 -3.81
N ALA A 376 12.69 8.51 -4.40
CA ALA A 376 12.78 7.80 -5.67
C ALA A 376 12.14 6.41 -5.57
N ALA A 377 11.37 6.06 -6.60
CA ALA A 377 10.72 4.76 -6.67
C ALA A 377 11.71 3.61 -6.96
N ARG A 378 11.42 2.44 -6.38
CA ARG A 378 12.21 1.23 -6.59
C ARG A 378 11.79 0.58 -7.92
N GLN A 379 12.46 0.96 -9.01
CA GLN A 379 12.20 0.39 -10.34
C GLN A 379 13.48 0.18 -11.18
N GLY A 380 14.59 -0.19 -10.53
CA GLY A 380 15.85 -0.49 -11.23
C GLY A 380 16.47 0.69 -11.98
N GLY A 381 16.10 1.93 -11.63
CA GLY A 381 16.57 3.14 -12.31
C GLY A 381 15.81 3.52 -13.59
N ALA A 382 14.74 2.80 -13.93
CA ALA A 382 13.84 3.21 -15.01
C ALA A 382 13.17 4.57 -14.67
N LEU A 383 12.72 5.31 -15.69
CA LEU A 383 11.95 6.55 -15.51
C LEU A 383 10.46 6.25 -15.28
N ASN A 384 9.95 5.21 -15.93
CA ASN A 384 8.60 4.69 -15.80
C ASN A 384 8.67 3.16 -15.69
N PRO A 385 7.64 2.52 -15.12
CA PRO A 385 7.69 1.09 -14.83
C PRO A 385 7.53 0.20 -16.07
N ASP A 386 6.91 0.71 -17.13
CA ASP A 386 6.39 -0.05 -18.28
C ASP A 386 6.83 0.53 -19.65
N GLY A 387 7.64 1.58 -19.67
CA GLY A 387 8.04 2.28 -20.89
C GLY A 387 7.13 3.46 -21.26
N ILE A 388 6.05 3.71 -20.51
CA ILE A 388 5.02 4.69 -20.86
C ILE A 388 5.17 5.94 -19.98
N ASN A 389 5.28 7.11 -20.60
CA ASN A 389 5.46 8.37 -19.90
C ASN A 389 4.12 8.98 -19.44
N PRO A 390 4.16 9.91 -18.47
CA PRO A 390 2.99 10.68 -18.07
C PRO A 390 2.25 11.32 -19.25
N GLY A 391 0.92 11.18 -19.27
CA GLY A 391 0.05 11.75 -20.30
C GLY A 391 0.06 11.03 -21.65
N GLN A 392 0.68 9.85 -21.77
CA GLN A 392 0.61 9.05 -22.99
C GLN A 392 -0.56 8.04 -22.99
N CYS A 393 -0.90 7.51 -21.81
CA CYS A 393 -1.98 6.54 -21.57
C CYS A 393 -1.95 5.31 -22.49
N GLU A 394 -0.76 4.80 -22.83
CA GLU A 394 -0.62 3.78 -23.88
C GLU A 394 -1.08 2.39 -23.41
N ASP A 395 -2.25 1.94 -23.89
CA ASP A 395 -2.78 0.62 -23.52
C ASP A 395 -3.48 -0.11 -24.71
N LEU A 396 -4.06 -1.28 -24.45
CA LEU A 396 -4.75 -2.12 -25.43
C LEU A 396 -6.28 -1.96 -25.42
N SER A 397 -6.83 -0.96 -24.73
CA SER A 397 -8.28 -0.82 -24.49
C SER A 397 -9.05 -0.16 -25.64
N ASN A 398 -8.36 0.35 -26.68
CA ASN A 398 -8.95 1.16 -27.75
C ASN A 398 -9.11 0.50 -29.16
N PRO A 399 -9.84 -0.63 -29.32
CA PRO A 399 -10.28 -1.10 -30.64
C PRO A 399 -11.72 -0.64 -30.97
N PRO A 400 -12.05 -0.19 -32.20
CA PRO A 400 -11.24 -0.10 -33.42
C PRO A 400 -10.73 1.32 -33.74
N ALA A 401 -10.81 2.28 -32.81
CA ALA A 401 -10.48 3.68 -33.09
C ALA A 401 -8.96 3.95 -33.13
N SER A 402 -8.13 3.07 -32.56
CA SER A 402 -6.69 3.10 -32.72
C SER A 402 -6.18 1.96 -33.60
N GLU A 403 -5.50 2.30 -34.69
CA GLU A 403 -4.80 1.33 -35.57
C GLU A 403 -3.34 1.05 -35.10
N GLN A 404 -2.91 1.61 -33.97
CA GLN A 404 -1.58 1.39 -33.40
C GLN A 404 -1.66 0.73 -32.02
N PRO A 405 -0.86 -0.33 -31.75
CA PRO A 405 -0.62 -0.80 -30.39
C PRO A 405 -0.18 0.37 -29.50
N GLY A 406 -0.77 0.50 -28.29
CA GLY A 406 -0.49 1.61 -27.38
C GLY A 406 -1.31 2.89 -27.63
N GLY A 407 -2.34 2.87 -28.48
CA GLY A 407 -3.15 4.06 -28.75
C GLY A 407 -4.30 4.31 -27.75
N GLY A 408 -4.05 4.09 -26.46
CA GLY A 408 -4.83 4.44 -25.26
C GLY A 408 -6.23 5.07 -25.36
N ALA A 409 -7.14 4.70 -24.45
CA ALA A 409 -8.40 5.42 -24.27
C ALA A 409 -8.27 6.50 -23.17
N GLN A 410 -9.13 7.54 -23.24
CA GLN A 410 -9.34 8.52 -22.15
C GLN A 410 -8.05 9.19 -21.61
N CYS A 411 -7.34 10.00 -22.41
CA CYS A 411 -6.05 10.58 -21.99
C CYS A 411 -5.99 12.11 -22.06
N ASP A 412 -7.10 12.78 -22.34
CA ASP A 412 -7.08 14.21 -22.64
C ASP A 412 -6.79 15.06 -21.40
N ILE A 413 -7.24 14.62 -20.22
CA ILE A 413 -6.99 15.31 -18.95
C ILE A 413 -5.58 15.00 -18.47
N SER A 414 -5.14 13.74 -18.54
CA SER A 414 -3.75 13.38 -18.23
C SER A 414 -2.73 14.15 -19.09
N ARG A 415 -3.03 14.44 -20.36
CA ARG A 415 -2.18 15.31 -21.20
C ARG A 415 -2.16 16.75 -20.72
N SER A 416 -3.30 17.26 -20.25
CA SER A 416 -3.40 18.60 -19.67
C SER A 416 -2.56 18.70 -18.39
N ASP A 417 -2.68 17.72 -17.51
CA ASP A 417 -1.98 17.67 -16.22
C ASP A 417 -0.47 17.52 -16.42
N ALA A 418 -0.04 16.68 -17.37
CA ALA A 418 1.35 16.61 -17.78
C ALA A 418 1.86 17.98 -18.25
N ALA A 419 1.12 18.64 -19.16
CA ALA A 419 1.50 19.95 -19.70
C ALA A 419 1.56 21.06 -18.63
N ALA A 420 0.75 20.95 -17.56
CA ALA A 420 0.67 21.96 -16.50
C ALA A 420 1.97 22.11 -15.71
N ILE A 421 2.74 21.03 -15.54
CA ILE A 421 4.03 21.06 -14.83
C ILE A 421 5.23 20.68 -15.71
N CYS A 422 5.02 20.34 -16.98
CA CYS A 422 6.07 20.00 -17.93
C CYS A 422 6.08 20.94 -19.15
N PRO A 423 6.75 22.10 -19.06
CA PRO A 423 6.93 22.99 -20.20
C PRO A 423 7.70 22.28 -21.33
N GLY A 424 7.03 22.04 -22.46
CA GLY A 424 7.59 21.31 -23.60
C GLY A 424 7.07 19.89 -23.77
N PHE A 425 6.17 19.42 -22.90
CA PHE A 425 5.41 18.20 -23.14
C PHE A 425 4.67 18.27 -24.48
N THR A 426 4.69 17.17 -25.22
CA THR A 426 3.84 16.96 -26.40
C THR A 426 3.35 15.53 -26.39
N ALA A 427 2.09 15.30 -26.77
CA ALA A 427 1.46 13.98 -26.68
C ALA A 427 2.13 12.88 -27.55
N THR A 428 2.94 13.26 -28.55
CA THR A 428 3.54 12.32 -29.52
C THR A 428 5.05 12.51 -29.69
N GLY A 429 5.64 13.47 -28.99
CA GLY A 429 7.08 13.72 -29.01
C GLY A 429 7.81 13.01 -27.87
N PRO A 430 9.15 13.11 -27.82
CA PRO A 430 9.91 12.57 -26.70
C PRO A 430 9.53 13.30 -25.40
N TYR A 431 9.32 12.54 -24.33
CA TYR A 431 9.04 13.12 -23.02
C TYR A 431 10.26 13.91 -22.52
N PRO A 432 10.11 15.19 -22.12
CA PRO A 432 11.25 15.99 -21.71
C PRO A 432 11.91 15.46 -20.44
N ALA A 433 13.24 15.32 -20.45
CA ALA A 433 13.99 14.74 -19.32
C ALA A 433 13.96 15.58 -18.03
N SER A 434 13.59 16.86 -18.13
CA SER A 434 13.45 17.77 -16.98
C SER A 434 12.09 17.69 -16.30
N CYS A 435 11.15 16.92 -16.85
CA CYS A 435 9.79 16.84 -16.32
C CYS A 435 9.65 15.70 -15.32
N ALA A 436 8.73 15.89 -14.37
CA ALA A 436 8.32 14.86 -13.44
C ALA A 436 7.91 13.58 -14.19
N ASN A 437 8.29 12.43 -13.65
CA ASN A 437 8.01 11.13 -14.25
C ASN A 437 7.61 10.15 -13.15
N PHE A 438 7.23 8.94 -13.52
CA PHE A 438 6.79 7.92 -12.58
C PHE A 438 7.92 7.33 -11.72
N ASN A 439 9.13 7.90 -11.72
CA ASN A 439 10.28 7.46 -10.90
C ASN A 439 10.34 8.10 -9.51
N GLN A 440 9.32 8.86 -9.12
CA GLN A 440 9.09 9.33 -7.76
C GLN A 440 7.89 8.59 -7.18
N LEU A 441 7.96 8.19 -5.89
CA LEU A 441 6.78 7.78 -5.14
C LEU A 441 5.96 9.02 -4.74
N GLY A 442 4.72 8.85 -4.31
CA GLY A 442 3.94 9.92 -3.72
C GLY A 442 4.23 10.11 -2.23
N PHE A 443 3.33 10.81 -1.53
CA PHE A 443 3.46 11.04 -0.09
C PHE A 443 3.23 9.76 0.71
N ARG A 444 3.67 9.76 1.98
CA ARG A 444 3.44 8.61 2.85
C ARG A 444 1.96 8.46 3.14
N VAL A 445 1.52 7.22 3.14
CA VAL A 445 0.16 6.83 3.50
C VAL A 445 0.20 5.74 4.56
N PRO A 446 -0.82 5.62 5.43
CA PRO A 446 -0.83 4.58 6.46
C PRO A 446 -0.76 3.16 5.87
N LEU A 447 0.03 2.31 6.52
CA LEU A 447 0.00 0.85 6.32
C LEU A 447 -0.01 0.15 7.67
N ILE A 448 -1.00 -0.72 7.88
CA ILE A 448 -1.09 -1.60 9.05
C ILE A 448 -1.22 -3.06 8.59
N ALA A 449 -0.39 -3.94 9.13
CA ALA A 449 -0.42 -5.37 8.84
C ALA A 449 -1.05 -6.19 9.97
N VAL A 450 -2.36 -6.43 9.90
CA VAL A 450 -3.08 -7.23 10.90
C VAL A 450 -3.00 -8.72 10.54
N SER A 451 -2.25 -9.49 11.33
CA SER A 451 -2.02 -10.92 11.09
C SER A 451 -1.62 -11.63 12.37
N PRO A 452 -1.89 -12.94 12.55
CA PRO A 452 -1.24 -13.72 13.59
C PRO A 452 0.28 -13.65 13.49
N PHE A 453 0.82 -13.52 12.28
CA PHE A 453 2.26 -13.44 12.01
C PHE A 453 2.85 -12.06 12.25
N SER A 454 2.03 -11.01 12.34
CA SER A 454 2.54 -9.65 12.52
C SER A 454 3.35 -9.54 13.79
N LYS A 455 4.51 -8.89 13.73
CA LYS A 455 5.28 -8.56 14.93
C LYS A 455 4.51 -7.51 15.74
N PRO A 456 4.37 -7.67 17.07
CA PRO A 456 3.74 -6.66 17.91
C PRO A 456 4.71 -5.49 18.14
N HIS A 457 4.17 -4.27 18.25
CA HIS A 457 4.94 -3.06 18.55
C HIS A 457 6.11 -2.84 17.58
N TYR A 458 5.85 -2.99 16.28
CA TYR A 458 6.91 -3.02 15.26
C TYR A 458 6.64 -2.00 14.16
N VAL A 459 7.58 -1.07 14.00
CA VAL A 459 7.62 -0.12 12.88
C VAL A 459 8.63 -0.62 11.85
N SER A 460 8.13 -0.97 10.66
CA SER A 460 8.96 -1.15 9.49
C SER A 460 9.42 0.22 8.97
N HIS A 461 10.69 0.27 8.57
CA HIS A 461 11.28 1.42 7.87
C HIS A 461 11.63 1.05 6.42
N THR A 462 11.06 -0.05 5.91
CA THR A 462 11.28 -0.54 4.56
C THR A 462 10.50 0.32 3.59
N VAL A 463 11.18 1.07 2.71
CA VAL A 463 10.48 1.81 1.65
C VAL A 463 9.64 0.84 0.79
N GLY A 464 8.32 1.05 0.82
CA GLY A 464 7.32 0.32 0.06
C GLY A 464 6.31 1.26 -0.59
N ASP A 465 5.58 0.73 -1.57
CA ASP A 465 4.43 1.38 -2.22
C ASP A 465 3.34 0.33 -2.51
N HIS A 466 2.26 0.66 -3.22
CA HIS A 466 1.20 -0.32 -3.52
C HIS A 466 1.71 -1.55 -4.26
N THR A 467 2.79 -1.43 -5.03
CA THR A 467 3.38 -2.58 -5.73
C THR A 467 4.13 -3.53 -4.80
N SER A 468 4.42 -3.11 -3.55
CA SER A 468 4.90 -4.02 -2.51
C SER A 468 3.89 -5.12 -2.17
N LEU A 469 2.59 -4.83 -2.29
CA LEU A 469 1.51 -5.80 -2.06
C LEU A 469 1.48 -6.83 -3.20
N LEU A 470 1.62 -6.36 -4.43
CA LEU A 470 1.78 -7.20 -5.63
C LEU A 470 2.99 -8.11 -5.51
N ALA A 471 4.14 -7.55 -5.16
CA ALA A 471 5.37 -8.29 -4.91
C ALA A 471 5.23 -9.39 -3.84
N LEU A 472 4.44 -9.14 -2.79
CA LEU A 472 4.12 -10.12 -1.75
C LEU A 472 3.21 -11.23 -2.29
N ILE A 473 2.15 -10.88 -3.02
CA ILE A 473 1.23 -11.84 -3.67
C ILE A 473 1.98 -12.72 -4.67
N GLU A 474 2.78 -12.13 -5.55
CA GLU A 474 3.61 -12.83 -6.55
C GLU A 474 4.58 -13.81 -5.89
N LYS A 475 5.26 -13.36 -4.83
CA LYS A 475 6.18 -14.22 -4.08
C LYS A 475 5.44 -15.34 -3.38
N ARG A 476 4.27 -15.06 -2.81
CA ARG A 476 3.50 -16.05 -2.05
C ARG A 476 2.87 -17.10 -2.95
N PHE A 477 2.13 -16.69 -3.96
CA PHE A 477 1.21 -17.55 -4.70
C PHE A 477 1.70 -17.93 -6.09
N LEU A 478 2.59 -17.14 -6.70
CA LEU A 478 3.02 -17.33 -8.10
C LEU A 478 4.45 -17.91 -8.23
N SER A 479 5.17 -18.03 -7.11
CA SER A 479 6.56 -18.52 -7.07
C SER A 479 6.63 -19.91 -6.39
N PRO A 480 6.56 -21.02 -7.17
CA PRO A 480 6.46 -22.38 -6.62
C PRO A 480 7.74 -22.88 -5.94
N THR A 481 8.88 -22.24 -6.19
CA THR A 481 10.15 -22.47 -5.51
C THR A 481 10.56 -21.18 -4.85
N SER A 482 10.84 -21.19 -3.54
CA SER A 482 11.09 -20.03 -2.66
C SER A 482 12.32 -19.16 -3.01
N GLU A 483 12.84 -19.25 -4.24
CA GLU A 483 14.00 -18.49 -4.72
C GLU A 483 13.54 -17.22 -5.46
N GLN A 484 14.07 -16.07 -5.02
CA GLN A 484 13.78 -14.72 -5.50
C GLN A 484 14.00 -14.48 -7.02
N VAL A 485 14.67 -15.39 -7.73
CA VAL A 485 15.31 -15.04 -9.01
C VAL A 485 14.33 -14.97 -10.19
N THR A 486 13.10 -15.51 -10.09
CA THR A 486 12.10 -15.40 -11.16
C THR A 486 10.65 -15.45 -10.64
N ARG A 487 10.22 -14.50 -9.79
CA ARG A 487 8.77 -14.34 -9.55
C ARG A 487 8.11 -13.75 -10.81
N PRO A 488 6.94 -14.24 -11.24
CA PRO A 488 6.11 -13.52 -12.20
C PRO A 488 5.85 -12.09 -11.69
N HIS A 489 5.86 -11.12 -12.59
CA HIS A 489 5.67 -9.69 -12.31
C HIS A 489 5.15 -9.02 -13.58
N MET A 490 4.57 -7.83 -13.44
CA MET A 490 4.01 -7.05 -14.55
C MET A 490 5.01 -6.02 -15.06
N THR A 491 5.71 -5.30 -14.17
CA THR A 491 6.51 -4.12 -14.57
C THR A 491 7.89 -4.10 -13.90
N ALA A 492 8.66 -3.03 -14.11
CA ALA A 492 9.88 -2.82 -13.34
C ALA A 492 9.60 -2.46 -11.87
N ARG A 493 8.39 -2.00 -11.53
CA ARG A 493 8.04 -1.49 -10.19
C ARG A 493 7.86 -2.64 -9.19
N ASP A 494 6.92 -3.54 -9.45
CA ASP A 494 6.66 -4.73 -8.63
C ASP A 494 7.87 -5.70 -8.61
N LEU A 495 8.60 -5.83 -9.72
CA LEU A 495 9.86 -6.59 -9.76
C LEU A 495 10.87 -6.13 -8.69
N ASN A 496 10.97 -4.82 -8.47
CA ASN A 496 11.95 -4.22 -7.55
C ASN A 496 11.36 -3.82 -6.20
N ALA A 497 10.04 -3.98 -6.01
CA ALA A 497 9.36 -3.65 -4.77
C ALA A 497 9.73 -4.60 -3.63
N ALA A 498 9.81 -4.03 -2.42
CA ALA A 498 9.95 -4.82 -1.20
C ALA A 498 8.66 -5.59 -0.93
N THR A 499 8.78 -6.79 -0.40
CA THR A 499 7.64 -7.65 -0.03
C THR A 499 7.11 -7.40 1.38
N LEU A 500 7.73 -6.47 2.13
CA LEU A 500 7.35 -6.09 3.50
C LEU A 500 7.31 -7.27 4.49
N GLU A 501 8.00 -8.37 4.16
CA GLU A 501 8.07 -9.57 5.02
C GLU A 501 8.74 -9.30 6.37
N ASP A 502 9.45 -8.17 6.53
CA ASP A 502 10.06 -7.81 7.80
C ASP A 502 9.03 -7.42 8.86
N MET A 503 7.79 -7.10 8.49
CA MET A 503 6.67 -6.90 9.42
C MET A 503 6.21 -8.20 10.11
N PHE A 504 6.63 -9.37 9.61
CA PHE A 504 6.07 -10.67 10.01
C PHE A 504 7.09 -11.63 10.62
N ASP A 505 6.58 -12.54 11.45
CA ASP A 505 7.23 -13.73 11.97
C ASP A 505 6.33 -14.96 11.70
N PHE A 506 6.47 -15.50 10.48
CA PHE A 506 5.68 -16.63 9.97
C PHE A 506 5.88 -17.95 10.74
N ASN A 507 6.90 -18.03 11.60
CA ASN A 507 7.19 -19.23 12.38
C ASN A 507 6.53 -19.20 13.75
N ARG A 508 6.47 -18.02 14.39
CA ARG A 508 6.00 -17.89 15.78
C ARG A 508 4.56 -17.41 15.91
N ALA A 509 4.02 -16.75 14.89
CA ALA A 509 2.68 -16.15 14.95
C ALA A 509 2.44 -15.35 16.25
N PRO A 510 3.31 -14.38 16.57
CA PRO A 510 3.35 -13.75 17.90
C PRO A 510 2.08 -12.98 18.25
N SER A 511 1.30 -12.57 17.26
CA SER A 511 0.06 -11.79 17.45
C SER A 511 -1.22 -12.61 17.29
N MET A 512 -1.12 -13.96 17.32
CA MET A 512 -2.26 -14.87 17.22
C MET A 512 -3.40 -14.53 18.20
N ASN A 513 -3.05 -14.18 19.44
CA ASN A 513 -4.00 -13.96 20.53
C ASN A 513 -4.13 -12.47 20.93
N THR A 514 -3.63 -11.54 20.12
CA THR A 514 -3.62 -10.11 20.45
C THR A 514 -5.05 -9.57 20.55
N ALA A 515 -5.44 -8.95 21.66
CA ALA A 515 -6.77 -8.34 21.77
C ALA A 515 -6.81 -7.01 20.99
N ILE A 516 -7.94 -6.69 20.35
CA ILE A 516 -8.20 -5.36 19.77
C ILE A 516 -9.53 -4.83 20.31
N PRO A 517 -9.67 -3.52 20.50
CA PRO A 517 -10.94 -2.92 20.86
C PRO A 517 -11.93 -2.96 19.68
N ALA A 518 -13.21 -2.76 19.98
CA ALA A 518 -14.18 -2.44 18.96
C ALA A 518 -14.02 -0.97 18.54
N ALA A 519 -14.21 -0.68 17.25
CA ALA A 519 -14.31 0.71 16.80
C ALA A 519 -15.59 1.36 17.35
N PRO A 520 -15.54 2.65 17.75
CA PRO A 520 -16.74 3.43 18.03
C PRO A 520 -17.68 3.45 16.83
N LEU A 521 -18.99 3.50 17.09
CA LEU A 521 -19.98 3.74 16.03
C LEU A 521 -19.96 5.23 15.64
N PRO A 522 -20.01 5.56 14.33
CA PRO A 522 -20.23 6.93 13.89
C PRO A 522 -21.65 7.42 14.27
N SER A 523 -21.84 8.73 14.24
CA SER A 523 -23.10 9.40 14.54
C SER A 523 -23.28 10.61 13.62
N ALA A 524 -24.50 10.88 13.16
CA ALA A 524 -24.80 12.11 12.41
C ALA A 524 -24.56 13.41 13.21
N SER A 525 -24.34 13.30 14.53
CA SER A 525 -23.99 14.42 15.41
C SER A 525 -22.48 14.59 15.61
N ASP A 526 -21.67 13.90 14.82
CA ASP A 526 -20.23 13.95 14.97
C ASP A 526 -19.65 15.31 14.61
N PRO A 527 -18.56 15.73 15.30
CA PRO A 527 -17.90 16.99 15.00
C PRO A 527 -17.60 17.15 13.49
N GLY A 528 -17.99 18.28 12.91
CA GLY A 528 -17.78 18.57 11.49
C GLY A 528 -18.82 17.96 10.53
N CYS A 529 -19.69 17.04 10.98
CA CYS A 529 -20.57 16.28 10.09
C CYS A 529 -22.00 16.83 9.93
N SER A 530 -22.29 18.00 10.51
CA SER A 530 -23.66 18.56 10.64
C SER A 530 -24.00 19.66 9.65
#